data_AF-A0A9D8L181-F1
#
_entry.id   AF-A0A9D8L181-F1
#
_cell.length_a   1.000
_cell.length_b   1.000
_cell.length_c   1.000
_cell.angle_alpha   90.00
_cell.angle_beta   90.00
_cell.angle_gamma   90.00
#
_symmetry.space_group_name_H-M   'P 1'
#
loop_
_entity.id
_entity.type
_entity.pdbx_description
1 polymer ?
#
loop_
_entity_poly.entity_id
_entity_poly.type
_entity_poly.pdbx_seq_one_letter_code
_entity_poly.pdbx_strand_id
1 'polypeptide(L)'
;MTPELLARYADSRLPRYTSYPTAPHFTPAIGPDTYAGWLAELPDTATGSLYVHIPFCRRMCWYCGCNTVVTQRDEPIAVYLAALHREIALTRDALARPLPVSHLHFGGGTPTILQPRDLGWLMAALRTAFPFRRDAEIAIEIDPRTLTAEMAATLGETGFTR
;
A
#
# COMPACT_ATOMS: atom_id res chain seq x y z
N MET A 1 14.83 16.75 -24.87
CA MET A 1 13.84 16.23 -25.84
C MET A 1 13.75 17.25 -26.97
N THR A 2 13.98 16.84 -28.23
CA THR A 2 14.04 17.81 -29.33
C THR A 2 12.63 18.18 -29.83
N PRO A 3 12.45 19.37 -30.43
CA PRO A 3 11.17 19.77 -31.01
C PRO A 3 10.60 18.76 -32.02
N GLU A 4 11.47 18.09 -32.77
CA GLU A 4 11.09 17.11 -33.80
C GLU A 4 10.54 15.83 -33.16
N LEU A 5 11.13 15.38 -32.05
CA LEU A 5 10.64 14.21 -31.30
C LEU A 5 9.31 14.52 -30.60
N LEU A 6 9.15 15.73 -30.08
CA LEU A 6 7.88 16.20 -29.52
C LEU A 6 6.79 16.22 -30.59
N ALA A 7 7.04 16.85 -31.73
CA ALA A 7 6.08 16.89 -32.84
C ALA A 7 5.68 15.49 -33.33
N ARG A 8 6.61 14.52 -33.26
CA ARG A 8 6.35 13.13 -33.67
C ARG A 8 5.55 12.32 -32.65
N TYR A 9 5.75 12.52 -31.35
CA TYR A 9 5.24 11.61 -30.31
C TYR A 9 4.30 12.25 -29.28
N ALA A 10 4.09 13.57 -29.28
CA ALA A 10 3.28 14.25 -28.27
C ALA A 10 1.85 13.70 -28.14
N ASP A 11 1.20 13.38 -29.28
CA ASP A 11 -0.17 12.85 -29.32
C ASP A 11 -0.21 11.32 -29.39
N SER A 12 0.93 10.64 -29.26
CA SER A 12 0.99 9.18 -29.30
C SER A 12 0.48 8.57 -27.99
N ARG A 13 -0.41 7.58 -28.09
CA ARG A 13 -0.84 6.75 -26.95
C ARG A 13 0.25 5.73 -26.62
N LEU A 14 1.31 6.18 -25.96
CA LEU A 14 2.44 5.32 -25.58
C LEU A 14 2.05 4.40 -24.40
N PRO A 15 2.57 3.17 -24.35
CA PRO A 15 2.29 2.27 -23.24
C PRO A 15 2.82 2.84 -21.92
N ARG A 16 2.01 2.75 -20.87
CA ARG A 16 2.44 3.08 -19.50
C ARG A 16 3.07 1.84 -18.87
N TYR A 17 4.40 1.79 -18.82
CA TYR A 17 5.14 0.68 -18.23
C TYR A 17 5.25 0.83 -16.71
N THR A 18 4.22 0.41 -15.98
CA THR A 18 4.23 0.35 -14.51
C THR A 18 4.88 -0.93 -13.98
N SER A 19 4.87 -2.01 -14.78
CA SER A 19 5.49 -3.31 -14.51
C SER A 19 5.73 -4.04 -15.83
N TYR A 20 6.49 -5.14 -15.80
CA TYR A 20 6.61 -6.06 -16.92
C TYR A 20 6.55 -7.53 -16.44
N PRO A 21 5.61 -8.35 -16.97
CA PRO A 21 4.50 -7.98 -17.84
C PRO A 21 3.56 -6.95 -17.21
N THR A 22 2.81 -6.24 -18.05
CA THR A 22 1.85 -5.21 -17.59
C THR A 22 0.56 -5.86 -17.06
N ALA A 23 -0.23 -5.12 -16.28
CA ALA A 23 -1.48 -5.59 -15.67
C ALA A 23 -2.50 -6.26 -16.62
N PRO A 24 -2.64 -5.87 -17.91
CA PRO A 24 -3.49 -6.60 -18.87
C PRO A 24 -3.13 -8.08 -19.08
N HIS A 25 -1.94 -8.52 -18.65
CA HIS A 25 -1.52 -9.92 -18.68
C HIS A 25 -1.90 -10.68 -17.40
N PHE A 26 -2.49 -10.04 -16.39
CA PHE A 26 -2.94 -10.74 -15.19
C PHE A 26 -4.13 -11.63 -15.52
N THR A 27 -4.09 -12.87 -15.03
CA THR A 27 -5.15 -13.86 -15.26
C THR A 27 -5.50 -14.58 -13.95
N PRO A 28 -6.70 -15.18 -13.85
CA PRO A 28 -7.06 -16.01 -12.70
C PRO A 28 -6.26 -17.31 -12.56
N ALA A 29 -5.31 -17.60 -13.46
CA ALA A 29 -4.48 -18.80 -13.40
C ALA A 29 -3.52 -18.80 -12.20
N ILE A 30 -3.18 -17.61 -11.67
CA ILE A 30 -2.43 -17.47 -10.42
C ILE A 30 -3.45 -17.42 -9.28
N GLY A 31 -3.67 -18.56 -8.65
CA GLY A 31 -4.60 -18.73 -7.53
C GLY A 31 -3.93 -18.61 -6.15
N PRO A 32 -4.72 -18.79 -5.08
CA PRO A 32 -4.23 -18.69 -3.70
C PRO A 32 -3.12 -19.70 -3.38
N ASP A 33 -3.22 -20.95 -3.87
CA ASP A 33 -2.21 -21.98 -3.60
C ASP A 33 -0.86 -21.64 -4.25
N THR A 34 -0.90 -21.10 -5.47
CA THR A 34 0.30 -20.63 -6.18
C THR A 34 0.96 -19.46 -5.44
N TYR A 35 0.15 -18.48 -5.01
CA TYR A 35 0.63 -17.35 -4.24
C TYR A 35 1.25 -17.77 -2.90
N ALA A 36 0.58 -18.66 -2.16
CA ALA A 36 1.09 -19.21 -0.90
C ALA A 36 2.39 -20.01 -1.13
N GLY A 37 2.47 -20.79 -2.20
CA GLY A 37 3.70 -21.49 -2.60
C GLY A 37 4.87 -20.53 -2.82
N TRP A 38 4.66 -19.44 -3.56
CA TRP A 38 5.70 -18.43 -3.76
C TRP A 38 6.17 -17.77 -2.46
N LEU A 39 5.25 -17.51 -1.52
CA LEU A 39 5.60 -16.98 -0.20
C LEU A 39 6.40 -18.00 0.63
N ALA A 40 6.03 -19.28 0.59
CA ALA A 40 6.71 -20.34 1.31
C ALA A 40 8.11 -20.64 0.75
N GLU A 41 8.30 -20.45 -0.55
CA GLU A 41 9.56 -20.70 -1.27
C GLU A 41 10.55 -19.53 -1.24
N LEU A 42 10.22 -18.41 -0.57
CA LEU A 42 11.14 -17.28 -0.45
C LEU A 42 12.49 -17.71 0.16
N PRO A 43 13.62 -17.28 -0.42
CA PRO A 43 14.94 -17.62 0.10
C PRO A 43 15.15 -16.97 1.47
N ASP A 44 16.02 -17.58 2.28
CA ASP A 44 16.40 -17.11 3.63
C ASP A 44 16.93 -15.67 3.65
N THR A 45 17.46 -15.20 2.52
CA THR A 45 18.02 -13.87 2.33
C THR A 45 16.99 -12.83 1.87
N ALA A 46 15.73 -13.22 1.66
CA ALA A 46 14.68 -12.33 1.19
C ALA A 46 14.39 -11.21 2.20
N THR A 47 14.06 -10.03 1.68
CA THR A 47 13.49 -8.93 2.47
C THR A 47 12.17 -8.49 1.86
N GLY A 48 11.26 -8.00 2.70
CA GLY A 48 9.93 -7.58 2.30
C GLY A 48 9.85 -6.07 2.02
N SER A 49 9.10 -5.73 0.97
CA SER A 49 8.53 -4.40 0.77
C SER A 49 7.01 -4.53 0.83
N LEU A 50 6.40 -3.89 1.82
CA LEU A 50 4.96 -3.96 2.06
C LEU A 50 4.26 -2.73 1.49
N TYR A 51 3.19 -2.95 0.72
CA TYR A 51 2.29 -1.89 0.28
C TYR A 51 0.92 -2.10 0.92
N VAL A 52 0.44 -1.09 1.63
CA VAL A 52 -0.88 -1.10 2.27
C VAL A 52 -1.77 -0.11 1.53
N HIS A 53 -2.77 -0.64 0.83
CA HIS A 53 -3.73 0.17 0.12
C HIS A 53 -4.85 0.63 1.06
N ILE A 54 -5.10 1.93 1.16
CA ILE A 54 -6.26 2.51 1.85
C ILE A 54 -7.15 3.17 0.80
N PRO A 55 -8.20 2.49 0.30
CA PRO A 55 -8.93 2.88 -0.90
C PRO A 55 -10.00 3.95 -0.62
N PHE A 56 -9.83 4.82 0.38
CA PHE A 56 -10.89 5.74 0.79
C PHE A 56 -10.47 7.19 0.70
N CYS A 57 -11.39 8.03 0.22
CA CYS A 57 -11.28 9.48 0.23
C CYS A 57 -12.56 10.11 0.78
N ARG A 58 -12.46 11.24 1.46
CA ARG A 58 -13.65 12.03 1.86
C ARG A 58 -14.27 12.77 0.68
N ARG A 59 -13.50 13.06 -0.37
CA ARG A 59 -13.97 13.77 -1.58
C ARG A 59 -13.23 13.29 -2.81
N MET A 60 -13.93 13.23 -3.95
CA MET A 60 -13.32 12.92 -5.25
C MET A 60 -12.62 14.16 -5.80
N CYS A 61 -11.34 14.04 -6.18
CA CYS A 61 -10.67 15.03 -7.02
C CYS A 61 -11.05 14.78 -8.48
N TRP A 62 -11.38 15.82 -9.24
CA TRP A 62 -11.85 15.67 -10.64
C TRP A 62 -10.81 15.06 -11.59
N TYR A 63 -9.53 15.15 -11.23
CA TYR A 63 -8.42 14.57 -11.97
C TYR A 63 -8.00 13.18 -11.46
N CYS A 64 -8.69 12.62 -10.46
CA CYS A 64 -8.25 11.39 -9.80
C CYS A 64 -8.39 10.18 -10.72
N GLY A 65 -7.28 9.49 -10.96
CA GLY A 65 -7.21 8.18 -11.64
C GLY A 65 -6.76 7.03 -10.72
N CYS A 66 -6.80 7.24 -9.40
CA CYS A 66 -6.43 6.23 -8.41
C CYS A 66 -7.55 5.20 -8.23
N ASN A 67 -7.20 3.99 -7.78
CA ASN A 67 -8.19 3.06 -7.23
C ASN A 67 -8.64 3.60 -5.86
N THR A 68 -9.83 4.18 -5.80
CA THR A 68 -10.36 4.80 -4.57
C THR A 68 -11.88 4.81 -4.58
N VAL A 69 -12.46 4.88 -3.39
CA VAL A 69 -13.88 4.94 -3.10
C VAL A 69 -14.13 6.15 -2.21
N VAL A 70 -15.10 6.98 -2.58
CA VAL A 70 -15.50 8.12 -1.74
C VAL A 70 -16.49 7.68 -0.68
N THR A 71 -16.21 8.00 0.58
CA THR A 71 -17.14 7.77 1.70
C THR A 71 -17.14 8.94 2.67
N GLN A 72 -18.32 9.32 3.15
CA GLN A 72 -18.49 10.24 4.27
C GLN A 72 -18.64 9.52 5.62
N ARG A 73 -18.81 8.19 5.61
CA ARG A 73 -19.02 7.37 6.79
C ARG A 73 -17.75 6.61 7.13
N ASP A 74 -17.55 6.38 8.42
CA ASP A 74 -16.39 5.65 8.95
C ASP A 74 -16.61 4.13 8.94
N GLU A 75 -17.87 3.69 8.93
CA GLU A 75 -18.24 2.27 8.94
C GLU A 75 -17.57 1.43 7.83
N PRO A 76 -17.54 1.85 6.54
CA PRO A 76 -16.85 1.09 5.51
C PRO A 76 -15.34 0.98 5.73
N ILE A 77 -14.73 1.99 6.36
CA ILE A 77 -13.30 2.01 6.69
C ILE A 77 -13.04 0.97 7.79
N ALA A 78 -13.87 0.94 8.84
CA ALA A 78 -13.74 -0.03 9.92
C ALA A 78 -13.90 -1.48 9.42
N VAL A 79 -14.89 -1.74 8.56
CA VAL A 79 -15.09 -3.07 7.93
C VAL A 79 -13.87 -3.46 7.10
N TYR A 80 -13.31 -2.53 6.33
CA TYR A 80 -12.11 -2.76 5.54
C TYR A 80 -10.89 -3.07 6.42
N LEU A 81 -10.66 -2.30 7.49
CA LEU A 81 -9.56 -2.54 8.41
C LEU A 81 -9.67 -3.92 9.07
N ALA A 82 -10.88 -4.35 9.45
CA ALA A 82 -11.09 -5.69 9.98
C ALA A 82 -10.71 -6.80 8.97
N ALA A 83 -10.98 -6.59 7.68
CA ALA A 83 -10.55 -7.50 6.62
C ALA A 83 -9.02 -7.46 6.44
N LEU A 84 -8.43 -6.26 6.42
CA LEU A 84 -6.98 -6.06 6.28
C LEU A 84 -6.19 -6.71 7.42
N HIS A 85 -6.68 -6.63 8.67
CA HIS A 85 -6.06 -7.33 9.79
C HIS A 85 -6.04 -8.85 9.61
N ARG A 86 -7.11 -9.42 9.03
CA ARG A 86 -7.15 -10.86 8.70
C ARG A 86 -6.19 -11.20 7.57
N GLU A 87 -6.10 -10.35 6.55
CA GLU A 87 -5.17 -10.53 5.43
C GLU A 87 -3.70 -10.49 5.87
N ILE A 88 -3.36 -9.60 6.81
CA ILE A 88 -2.01 -9.55 7.42
C ILE A 88 -1.69 -10.90 8.10
N ALA A 89 -2.62 -11.44 8.87
CA ALA A 89 -2.44 -12.75 9.52
C ALA A 89 -2.29 -13.88 8.49
N LEU A 90 -3.16 -13.93 7.49
CA LEU A 90 -3.11 -14.94 6.42
C LEU A 90 -1.79 -14.89 5.63
N THR A 91 -1.32 -13.68 5.30
CA THR A 91 -0.05 -13.49 4.59
C THR A 91 1.14 -13.93 5.43
N ARG A 92 1.13 -13.62 6.73
CA ARG A 92 2.16 -14.11 7.67
C ARG A 92 2.15 -15.63 7.79
N ASP A 93 0.98 -16.25 7.81
CA ASP A 93 0.85 -17.71 7.99
C ASP A 93 1.31 -18.49 6.75
N ALA A 94 1.23 -17.87 5.57
CA ALA A 94 1.75 -18.43 4.32
C ALA A 94 3.29 -18.37 4.20
N LEU A 95 3.96 -17.56 5.01
CA LEU A 95 5.43 -17.49 5.02
C LEU A 95 6.02 -18.66 5.82
N ALA A 96 6.96 -19.38 5.23
CA ALA A 96 7.68 -20.47 5.91
C ALA A 96 8.60 -19.98 7.06
N ARG A 97 8.93 -18.68 7.08
CA ARG A 97 9.86 -18.04 8.02
C ARG A 97 9.56 -16.54 8.16
N PRO A 98 10.04 -15.86 9.21
CA PRO A 98 9.89 -14.42 9.33
C PRO A 98 10.54 -13.68 8.15
N LEU A 99 9.83 -12.71 7.56
CA LEU A 99 10.32 -11.89 6.45
C LEU A 99 10.74 -10.51 6.97
N PRO A 100 12.05 -10.17 7.01
CA PRO A 100 12.51 -8.85 7.43
C PRO A 100 12.04 -7.76 6.46
N VAL A 101 11.24 -6.81 6.95
CA VAL A 101 10.70 -5.70 6.16
C VAL A 101 11.73 -4.58 6.07
N SER A 102 12.06 -4.17 4.85
CA SER A 102 12.92 -3.02 4.55
C SER A 102 12.14 -1.79 4.13
N HIS A 103 10.93 -1.96 3.59
CA HIS A 103 10.08 -0.86 3.13
C HIS A 103 8.62 -1.11 3.49
N LEU A 104 7.92 -0.05 3.88
CA LEU A 104 6.48 -0.03 4.06
C LEU A 104 5.93 1.25 3.45
N HIS A 105 4.95 1.15 2.57
CA HIS A 105 4.27 2.32 1.99
C HIS A 105 2.76 2.20 2.13
N PHE A 106 2.15 3.23 2.70
CA PHE A 106 0.69 3.41 2.73
C PHE A 106 0.27 4.32 1.59
N GLY A 107 -0.60 3.85 0.71
CA GLY A 107 -1.10 4.64 -0.42
C GLY A 107 -2.53 4.31 -0.81
N GLY A 108 -2.99 4.87 -1.94
CA GLY A 108 -4.26 4.50 -2.57
C GLY A 108 -5.20 5.68 -2.76
N GLY A 109 -6.23 5.76 -1.92
CA GLY A 109 -7.05 6.96 -1.80
C GLY A 109 -6.35 7.99 -0.92
N THR A 110 -6.65 7.95 0.36
CA THR A 110 -6.04 8.84 1.36
C THR A 110 -5.77 8.04 2.64
N PRO A 111 -4.57 7.51 2.84
CA PRO A 111 -4.23 6.80 4.07
C PRO A 111 -4.51 7.60 5.35
N THR A 112 -4.30 8.92 5.33
CA THR A 112 -4.63 9.80 6.47
C THR A 112 -6.13 10.04 6.68
N ILE A 113 -7.01 9.28 6.01
CA ILE A 113 -8.44 9.21 6.33
C ILE A 113 -8.70 8.36 7.57
N LEU A 114 -7.78 7.45 7.91
CA LEU A 114 -7.88 6.61 9.09
C LEU A 114 -7.89 7.49 10.34
N GLN A 115 -8.54 7.02 11.41
CA GLN A 115 -8.36 7.64 12.71
C GLN A 115 -6.94 7.33 13.24
N PRO A 116 -6.30 8.23 14.00
CA PRO A 116 -4.94 8.01 14.52
C PRO A 116 -4.81 6.68 15.27
N ARG A 117 -5.79 6.34 16.12
CA ARG A 117 -5.86 5.06 16.83
C ARG A 117 -5.83 3.86 15.89
N ASP A 118 -6.60 3.91 14.81
CA ASP A 118 -6.73 2.79 13.87
C ASP A 118 -5.44 2.61 13.06
N LEU A 119 -4.76 3.71 12.69
CA LEU A 119 -3.42 3.64 12.10
C LEU A 119 -2.41 3.02 13.07
N GLY A 120 -2.45 3.41 14.35
CA GLY A 120 -1.61 2.83 15.39
C GLY A 120 -1.81 1.33 15.54
N TRP A 121 -3.07 0.86 15.56
CA TRP A 121 -3.39 -0.57 15.62
C TRP A 121 -2.97 -1.33 14.37
N LEU A 122 -3.12 -0.74 13.18
CA LEU A 122 -2.67 -1.34 11.93
C LEU A 122 -1.14 -1.48 11.90
N MET A 123 -0.41 -0.44 12.31
CA MET A 123 1.05 -0.50 12.44
C MET A 123 1.50 -1.53 13.48
N ALA A 124 0.81 -1.63 14.61
CA ALA A 124 1.09 -2.66 15.61
C ALA A 124 0.90 -4.07 15.02
N ALA A 125 -0.20 -4.31 14.31
CA ALA A 125 -0.46 -5.60 13.66
C ALA A 125 0.61 -5.96 12.62
N LEU A 126 1.03 -4.99 11.79
CA LEU A 126 2.12 -5.20 10.82
C LEU A 126 3.44 -5.55 11.50
N ARG A 127 3.80 -4.87 12.60
CA ARG A 127 5.03 -5.14 13.36
C ARG A 127 4.98 -6.45 14.15
N THR A 128 3.79 -6.90 14.54
CA THR A 128 3.60 -8.23 15.12
C THR A 128 3.73 -9.34 14.07
N ALA A 129 3.20 -9.10 12.86
CA ALA A 129 3.23 -10.09 11.78
C ALA A 129 4.61 -10.22 11.12
N PHE A 130 5.33 -9.11 10.97
CA PHE A 130 6.60 -9.05 10.25
C PHE A 130 7.69 -8.35 11.07
N PRO A 131 8.91 -8.89 11.14
CA PRO A 131 10.03 -8.18 11.75
C PRO A 131 10.45 -7.00 10.86
N PHE A 132 10.50 -5.79 11.43
CA PHE A 132 11.00 -4.61 10.72
C PHE A 132 12.49 -4.44 10.94
N ARG A 133 13.23 -4.15 9.87
CA ARG A 133 14.62 -3.75 10.00
C ARG A 133 14.73 -2.39 10.68
N ARG A 134 15.86 -2.15 11.35
CA ARG A 134 16.13 -0.86 12.02
C ARG A 134 16.20 0.32 11.04
N ASP A 135 16.65 0.05 9.82
CA ASP A 135 16.82 1.02 8.73
C ASP A 135 15.64 1.00 7.74
N ALA A 136 14.49 0.42 8.12
CA ALA A 136 13.34 0.33 7.23
C ALA A 136 12.79 1.73 6.88
N GLU A 137 12.50 1.94 5.60
CA GLU A 137 11.81 3.14 5.13
C GLU A 137 10.29 2.94 5.29
N ILE A 138 9.64 3.85 6.01
CA ILE A 138 8.21 3.76 6.30
C ILE A 138 7.56 5.05 5.80
N ALA A 139 6.72 4.94 4.77
CA ALA A 139 6.19 6.05 4.01
C ALA A 139 4.65 6.07 3.98
N ILE A 140 4.06 7.26 3.90
CA ILE A 140 2.60 7.42 3.78
C ILE A 140 2.18 8.57 2.86
N GLU A 141 1.17 8.31 2.02
CA GLU A 141 0.50 9.38 1.27
C GLU A 141 -0.46 10.18 2.18
N ILE A 142 -0.42 11.51 2.06
CA ILE A 142 -1.16 12.44 2.92
C ILE A 142 -2.09 13.31 2.07
N ASP A 143 -3.37 13.42 2.47
CA ASP A 143 -4.21 14.54 2.06
C ASP A 143 -4.04 15.69 3.08
N PRO A 144 -3.36 16.79 2.71
CA PRO A 144 -3.09 17.88 3.64
C PRO A 144 -4.36 18.64 4.05
N ARG A 145 -5.50 18.46 3.35
CA ARG A 145 -6.76 19.15 3.68
C ARG A 145 -7.41 18.65 4.97
N THR A 146 -7.06 17.44 5.40
CA THR A 146 -7.65 16.78 6.58
C THR A 146 -6.61 16.30 7.58
N LEU A 147 -5.32 16.63 7.38
CA LEU A 147 -4.26 16.26 8.31
C LEU A 147 -4.44 17.01 9.63
N THR A 148 -4.51 16.26 10.73
CA THR A 148 -4.57 16.81 12.08
C THR A 148 -3.21 16.73 12.76
N ALA A 149 -2.97 17.55 13.79
CA ALA A 149 -1.76 17.48 14.61
C ALA A 149 -1.64 16.13 15.33
N GLU A 150 -2.76 15.56 15.76
CA GLU A 150 -2.82 14.23 16.38
C GLU A 150 -2.36 13.14 15.39
N MET A 151 -2.86 13.16 14.15
CA MET A 151 -2.41 12.23 13.11
C MET A 151 -0.90 12.40 12.86
N ALA A 152 -0.41 13.63 12.74
CA ALA A 152 1.02 13.88 12.54
C ALA A 152 1.89 13.33 13.69
N ALA A 153 1.44 13.47 14.94
CA ALA A 153 2.12 12.88 16.10
C ALA A 153 2.11 11.35 16.02
N THR A 154 0.97 10.74 15.73
CA THR A 154 0.85 9.28 15.55
C THR A 154 1.76 8.75 14.43
N LEU A 155 1.91 9.49 13.33
CA LEU A 155 2.85 9.11 12.26
C LEU A 155 4.29 9.04 12.79
N GLY A 156 4.72 10.04 13.55
CA GLY A 156 6.04 10.05 14.19
C GLY A 156 6.22 8.91 15.20
N GLU A 157 5.23 8.69 16.07
CA GLU A 157 5.23 7.64 17.10
C GLU A 157 5.26 6.22 16.50
N THR A 158 4.60 6.04 15.35
CA THR A 158 4.54 4.74 14.66
C THR A 158 5.72 4.48 13.72
N GLY A 159 6.59 5.49 13.54
CA GLY A 159 7.88 5.38 12.86
C GLY A 159 7.86 5.71 11.36
N PHE A 160 6.86 6.44 10.88
CA PHE A 160 6.89 6.98 9.51
C PHE A 160 8.00 8.02 9.38
N THR A 161 8.76 7.91 8.29
CA THR A 161 9.91 8.78 7.97
C THR A 161 9.79 9.47 6.62
N ARG A 162 8.76 9.15 5.83
CA ARG A 162 8.48 9.75 4.51
C ARG A 162 7.00 9.92 4.19
#